data_AF-A0A1F7W535-F1
#
_entry.id   AF-A0A1F7W535-F1
#
_cell.length_a   1.000
_cell.length_b   1.000
_cell.length_c   1.000
_cell.angle_alpha   90.00
_cell.angle_beta   90.00
_cell.angle_gamma   90.00
#
_symmetry.space_group_name_H-M   'P 1'
#
loop_
_entity.id
_entity.type
_entity.pdbx_description
1 polymer ?
#
loop_
_entity_poly.entity_id
_entity_poly.type
_entity_poly.pdbx_seq_one_letter_code
_entity_poly.pdbx_strand_id
1 'polypeptide(L)'
;MSFEFGFSLSQHHRLEQRLSLKQTLRLRLEHAVITPRAICSVCRYALTESDIKIGWLDDRFDITTECPTCHARFIAELDIDEPNGNALVHFLCPQQLFHRVNQILKGRQRVGIGFLQTHPELFWNWIRHFGTYDLGRKAFVEWRASL
;
A
#
# COMPACT_ATOMS: atom_id res chain seq x y z
N MET A 1 -0.33 22.11 44.98
CA MET A 1 -0.89 20.85 44.41
C MET A 1 -1.84 21.21 43.28
N SER A 2 -2.02 20.31 42.31
CA SER A 2 -2.91 20.39 41.12
C SER A 2 -2.18 20.63 39.78
N PHE A 3 -1.49 19.59 39.29
CA PHE A 3 -0.99 19.48 37.90
C PHE A 3 -1.33 18.12 37.24
N GLU A 4 -2.30 17.36 37.77
CA GLU A 4 -2.56 15.98 37.31
C GLU A 4 -3.77 15.84 36.36
N PHE A 5 -4.65 16.84 36.25
CA PHE A 5 -5.88 16.72 35.44
C PHE A 5 -5.68 16.90 33.92
N GLY A 6 -4.68 17.67 33.48
CA GLY A 6 -4.42 17.91 32.05
C GLY A 6 -3.78 16.72 31.32
N PHE A 7 -3.03 15.88 32.02
CA PHE A 7 -2.32 14.75 31.43
C PHE A 7 -3.26 13.58 31.11
N SER A 8 -4.25 13.32 31.99
CA SER A 8 -5.24 12.25 31.85
C SER A 8 -6.17 12.44 30.65
N LEU A 9 -6.71 13.65 30.45
CA LEU A 9 -7.56 13.99 29.29
C LEU A 9 -6.83 13.80 27.96
N SER A 10 -5.53 14.16 27.91
CA SER A 10 -4.72 14.00 26.70
C SER A 10 -4.47 12.53 26.33
N GLN A 11 -4.36 11.64 27.33
CA GLN A 11 -4.17 10.21 27.11
C GLN A 11 -5.46 9.53 26.68
N HIS A 12 -6.58 9.88 27.30
CA HIS A 12 -7.90 9.41 26.89
C HIS A 12 -8.20 9.78 25.44
N HIS A 13 -7.99 11.06 25.07
CA HIS A 13 -8.23 11.51 23.70
C HIS A 13 -7.33 10.80 22.67
N ARG A 14 -6.06 10.55 23.02
CA ARG A 14 -5.14 9.77 22.17
C ARG A 14 -5.57 8.30 22.05
N LEU A 15 -6.09 7.70 23.10
CA LEU A 15 -6.60 6.32 23.08
C LEU A 15 -7.85 6.22 22.21
N GLU A 16 -8.81 7.15 22.35
CA GLU A 16 -10.01 7.24 21.53
C GLU A 16 -9.68 7.40 20.05
N GLN A 17 -8.75 8.30 19.70
CA GLN A 17 -8.27 8.46 18.32
C GLN A 17 -7.62 7.18 17.77
N ARG A 18 -6.86 6.43 18.60
CA ARG A 18 -6.24 5.17 18.17
C ARG A 18 -7.27 4.06 17.98
N LEU A 19 -8.30 4.02 18.82
CA LEU A 19 -9.40 3.06 18.71
C LEU A 19 -10.25 3.33 17.47
N SER A 20 -10.60 4.60 17.21
CA SER A 20 -11.36 4.98 16.02
C SER A 20 -10.59 4.66 14.73
N LEU A 21 -9.29 4.97 14.67
CA LEU A 21 -8.42 4.61 13.55
C LEU A 21 -8.40 3.10 13.28
N LYS A 22 -8.28 2.28 14.33
CA LYS A 22 -8.29 0.82 14.21
C LYS A 22 -9.65 0.30 13.71
N GLN A 23 -10.75 0.85 14.19
CA GLN A 23 -12.09 0.46 13.75
C GLN A 23 -12.34 0.84 12.29
N THR A 24 -11.97 2.06 11.88
CA THR A 24 -12.09 2.50 10.48
C THR A 24 -11.27 1.64 9.54
N LEU A 25 -10.04 1.26 9.92
CA LEU A 25 -9.20 0.37 9.11
C LEU A 25 -9.80 -1.03 9.01
N ARG A 26 -10.29 -1.56 10.13
CA ARG A 26 -10.93 -2.86 10.15
C ARG A 26 -12.15 -2.87 9.21
N LEU A 27 -13.01 -1.87 9.27
CA LEU A 27 -14.18 -1.76 8.41
C LEU A 27 -13.82 -1.60 6.92
N ARG A 28 -12.79 -0.80 6.59
CA ARG A 28 -12.27 -0.71 5.22
C ARG A 28 -11.74 -2.05 4.73
N LEU A 29 -10.97 -2.76 5.54
CA LEU A 29 -10.34 -4.03 5.15
C LEU A 29 -11.31 -5.20 5.09
N GLU A 30 -12.31 -5.26 5.96
CA GLU A 30 -13.30 -6.35 6.00
C GLU A 30 -14.19 -6.38 4.75
N HIS A 31 -14.41 -5.22 4.13
CA HIS A 31 -15.33 -5.10 3.00
C HIS A 31 -14.65 -4.69 1.69
N ALA A 32 -13.35 -4.38 1.70
CA ALA A 32 -12.64 -4.03 0.48
C ALA A 32 -12.29 -5.28 -0.33
N VAL A 33 -12.60 -5.24 -1.62
CA VAL A 33 -12.13 -6.24 -2.60
C VAL A 33 -11.02 -5.61 -3.42
N ILE A 34 -9.83 -6.22 -3.39
CA ILE A 34 -8.65 -5.73 -4.10
C ILE A 34 -8.32 -6.70 -5.23
N THR A 35 -8.57 -6.29 -6.47
CA THR A 35 -8.41 -7.14 -7.65
C THR A 35 -7.31 -6.58 -8.56
N PRO A 36 -6.21 -7.31 -8.80
CA PRO A 36 -5.25 -6.95 -9.83
C PRO A 36 -5.92 -6.96 -11.21
N ARG A 37 -5.70 -5.90 -11.97
CA ARG A 37 -6.25 -5.71 -13.32
C ARG A 37 -5.12 -5.33 -14.27
N ALA A 38 -4.94 -6.14 -15.30
CA ALA A 38 -3.96 -5.90 -16.35
C ALA A 38 -4.45 -6.55 -17.65
N ILE A 39 -4.80 -5.73 -18.64
CA ILE A 39 -5.14 -6.21 -19.98
C ILE A 39 -4.14 -5.59 -20.94
N CYS A 40 -3.38 -6.44 -21.63
CA CYS A 40 -2.40 -5.97 -22.60
C CYS A 40 -3.11 -5.19 -23.72
N SER A 41 -2.69 -3.95 -23.97
CA SER A 41 -3.28 -3.10 -25.02
C SER A 41 -3.04 -3.62 -26.44
N VAL A 42 -1.97 -4.42 -26.62
CA VAL A 42 -1.54 -4.95 -27.92
C VAL A 42 -2.26 -6.25 -28.27
N CYS A 43 -2.13 -7.29 -27.44
CA CYS A 43 -2.69 -8.62 -27.75
C CYS A 43 -3.99 -8.94 -26.99
N ARG A 44 -4.48 -8.00 -26.16
CA ARG A 44 -5.70 -8.15 -25.33
C ARG A 44 -5.66 -9.29 -24.32
N TYR A 45 -4.51 -9.94 -24.12
CA TYR A 45 -4.33 -10.93 -23.07
C TYR A 45 -4.59 -10.29 -21.69
N ALA A 46 -5.48 -10.90 -20.91
CA ALA A 46 -5.76 -10.52 -19.54
C ALA A 46 -4.79 -11.27 -18.62
N LEU A 47 -3.88 -10.54 -17.99
CA LEU A 47 -2.83 -11.10 -17.16
C LEU A 47 -3.40 -11.52 -15.81
N THR A 48 -2.95 -12.67 -15.32
CA THR A 48 -3.12 -13.06 -13.93
C THR A 48 -2.21 -12.22 -13.04
N GLU A 49 -2.46 -12.19 -11.73
CA GLU A 49 -1.54 -11.58 -10.78
C GLU A 49 -0.12 -12.15 -10.88
N SER A 50 0.00 -13.45 -11.13
CA SER A 50 1.30 -14.11 -11.29
C SER A 50 2.03 -13.60 -12.53
N ASP A 51 1.33 -13.42 -13.66
CA ASP A 51 1.92 -12.86 -14.88
C ASP A 51 2.40 -11.43 -14.64
N ILE A 52 1.62 -10.61 -13.94
CA ILE A 52 2.01 -9.25 -13.57
C ILE A 52 3.30 -9.27 -12.73
N LYS A 53 3.35 -10.15 -11.72
CA LYS A 53 4.51 -10.25 -10.82
C LYS A 53 5.77 -10.73 -11.54
N ILE A 54 5.64 -11.66 -12.49
CA ILE A 54 6.75 -12.17 -13.29
C ILE A 54 7.23 -11.11 -14.30
N GLY A 55 6.32 -10.30 -14.84
CA GLY A 55 6.64 -9.27 -15.83
C GLY A 55 7.27 -7.99 -15.26
N TRP A 56 7.36 -7.84 -13.94
CA TRP A 56 8.07 -6.73 -13.33
C TRP A 56 9.57 -6.78 -13.59
N LEU A 57 10.18 -5.60 -13.78
CA LEU A 57 11.62 -5.48 -13.76
C LEU A 57 12.14 -5.28 -12.34
N ASP A 58 13.39 -5.67 -12.13
CA ASP A 58 14.18 -5.30 -10.96
C ASP A 58 14.66 -3.84 -11.06
N ASP A 59 13.71 -2.93 -11.33
CA ASP A 59 13.92 -1.49 -11.40
C ASP A 59 12.82 -0.79 -10.60
N ARG A 60 13.24 -0.05 -9.56
CA ARG A 60 12.34 0.74 -8.70
C ARG A 60 11.72 1.95 -9.40
N PHE A 61 12.21 2.33 -10.58
CA PHE A 61 11.71 3.46 -11.37
C PHE A 61 10.76 3.05 -12.49
N ASP A 62 10.84 1.82 -12.99
CA ASP A 62 9.90 1.29 -13.99
C ASP A 62 8.72 0.62 -13.30
N ILE A 63 7.51 1.20 -13.41
CA ILE A 63 6.27 0.66 -12.85
C ILE A 63 5.49 -0.25 -13.80
N THR A 64 6.06 -0.57 -14.96
CA THR A 64 5.39 -1.41 -15.96
C THR A 64 5.59 -2.90 -15.67
N THR A 65 4.67 -3.69 -16.22
CA THR A 65 4.78 -5.15 -16.33
C THR A 65 4.87 -5.51 -17.81
N GLU A 66 5.59 -6.60 -18.09
CA GLU A 66 5.63 -7.21 -19.42
C GLU A 66 4.47 -8.17 -19.64
N CYS A 67 3.89 -8.16 -20.85
CA CYS A 67 2.95 -9.18 -21.28
C CYS A 67 3.70 -10.48 -21.64
N PRO A 68 3.34 -11.64 -21.07
CA PRO A 68 4.02 -12.90 -21.39
C PRO A 68 3.77 -13.39 -22.83
N THR A 69 2.74 -12.88 -23.50
CA THR A 69 2.35 -13.33 -24.85
C THR A 69 3.03 -12.53 -25.96
N CYS A 70 3.12 -11.21 -25.81
CA CYS A 70 3.61 -10.32 -26.87
C CYS A 70 4.75 -9.40 -26.43
N HIS A 71 5.24 -9.56 -25.20
CA HIS A 71 6.36 -8.82 -24.62
C HIS A 71 6.19 -7.29 -24.55
N ALA A 72 4.97 -6.79 -24.81
CA ALA A 72 4.66 -5.38 -24.66
C ALA A 72 4.63 -5.01 -23.17
N ARG A 73 5.23 -3.87 -22.82
CA ARG A 73 5.24 -3.34 -21.45
C ARG A 73 4.12 -2.33 -21.26
N PHE A 74 3.42 -2.42 -20.14
CA PHE A 74 2.31 -1.53 -19.80
C PHE A 74 2.10 -1.50 -18.29
N ILE A 75 1.30 -0.55 -17.80
CA ILE A 75 1.06 -0.41 -16.36
C ILE A 75 -0.06 -1.35 -15.94
N ALA A 76 0.18 -2.15 -14.90
CA ALA A 76 -0.85 -2.93 -14.21
C ALA A 76 -1.49 -2.10 -13.10
N GLU A 77 -2.74 -2.40 -12.76
CA GLU A 77 -3.55 -1.66 -11.80
C GLU A 77 -4.12 -2.58 -10.73
N LEU A 78 -4.48 -2.01 -9.58
CA LEU A 78 -5.33 -2.61 -8.56
C LEU A 78 -6.68 -1.90 -8.61
N ASP A 79 -7.72 -2.66 -8.92
CA ASP A 79 -9.11 -2.24 -8.78
C ASP A 79 -9.54 -2.50 -7.32
N ILE A 80 -9.91 -1.44 -6.63
CA ILE A 80 -10.28 -1.46 -5.22
C ILE A 80 -11.76 -1.11 -5.14
N ASP A 81 -12.57 -2.09 -4.76
CA ASP A 81 -13.98 -1.89 -4.45
C ASP A 81 -14.12 -1.71 -2.94
N GLU A 82 -14.47 -0.50 -2.50
CA GLU A 82 -14.77 -0.21 -1.10
C GLU A 82 -16.25 0.16 -0.94
N PRO A 83 -16.85 -0.02 0.26
CA PRO A 83 -18.24 0.37 0.51
C PRO A 83 -18.58 1.83 0.17
N ASN A 84 -17.56 2.70 0.16
CA ASN A 84 -17.70 4.14 -0.01
C ASN A 84 -17.32 4.60 -1.43
N GLY A 85 -16.95 3.68 -2.32
CA GLY A 85 -16.59 3.95 -3.70
C GLY A 85 -15.43 3.10 -4.20
N ASN A 86 -15.20 3.19 -5.50
CA ASN A 86 -14.20 2.39 -6.20
C ASN A 86 -12.99 3.26 -6.53
N ALA A 87 -11.80 2.68 -6.43
CA ALA A 87 -10.55 3.33 -6.77
C ALA A 87 -9.69 2.43 -7.66
N LEU A 88 -8.99 3.05 -8.59
CA LEU A 88 -8.01 2.38 -9.44
C LEU A 88 -6.64 3.00 -9.13
N VAL A 89 -5.68 2.16 -8.75
CA VAL A 89 -4.32 2.59 -8.43
C VAL A 89 -3.32 1.72 -9.16
N HIS A 90 -2.09 2.18 -9.37
CA HIS A 90 -1.07 1.34 -9.99
C HIS A 90 -0.72 0.14 -9.10
N PHE A 91 -0.49 -1.03 -9.72
CA PHE A 91 -0.02 -2.21 -9.02
C PHE A 91 1.52 -2.24 -9.01
N LEU A 92 2.07 -1.70 -7.93
CA LEU A 92 3.50 -1.53 -7.74
C LEU A 92 4.13 -2.83 -7.23
N CYS A 93 5.33 -3.14 -7.69
CA CYS A 93 6.15 -4.18 -7.05
C CYS A 93 6.63 -3.72 -5.65
N PRO A 94 7.05 -4.65 -4.76
CA PRO A 94 7.50 -4.28 -3.42
C PRO A 94 8.63 -3.23 -3.41
N GLN A 95 9.59 -3.32 -4.33
CA GLN A 95 10.69 -2.37 -4.41
C GLN A 95 10.23 -0.96 -4.82
N GLN A 96 9.35 -0.86 -5.81
CA GLN A 96 8.76 0.42 -6.23
C GLN A 96 7.93 1.03 -5.10
N LEU A 97 7.11 0.22 -4.42
CA LEU A 97 6.32 0.64 -3.26
C LEU A 97 7.22 1.21 -2.16
N PHE A 98 8.25 0.47 -1.77
CA PHE A 98 9.18 0.91 -0.74
C PHE A 98 10.00 2.13 -1.15
N HIS A 99 10.41 2.21 -2.42
CA HIS A 99 11.07 3.39 -2.95
C HIS A 99 10.19 4.64 -2.84
N ARG A 100 8.93 4.56 -3.29
CA ARG A 100 7.96 5.67 -3.16
C ARG A 100 7.71 6.05 -1.71
N VAL A 101 7.50 5.07 -0.83
CA VAL A 101 7.34 5.31 0.61
C VAL A 101 8.56 6.07 1.16
N ASN A 102 9.78 5.64 0.83
CA ASN A 102 11.00 6.27 1.30
C ASN A 102 11.18 7.69 0.76
N GLN A 103 10.86 7.94 -0.51
CA GLN A 103 10.89 9.27 -1.11
C GLN A 103 9.94 10.24 -0.40
N ILE A 104 8.70 9.82 -0.14
CA ILE A 104 7.70 10.68 0.52
C ILE A 104 8.05 10.91 1.99
N LEU A 105 8.60 9.90 2.67
CA LEU A 105 9.07 10.07 4.05
C LEU A 105 10.23 11.07 4.16
N LYS A 106 10.96 11.38 3.09
CA LYS A 106 12.09 12.35 3.08
C LYS A 106 13.06 12.15 4.26
N GLY A 107 13.39 10.89 4.57
CA GLY A 107 14.30 10.56 5.68
C GLY A 107 13.66 10.46 7.06
N ARG A 108 12.34 10.64 7.21
CA ARG A 108 11.62 10.32 8.46
C ARG A 108 11.77 8.84 8.80
N GLN A 109 11.85 8.53 10.10
CA GLN A 109 12.17 7.18 10.57
C GLN A 109 11.03 6.16 10.46
N ARG A 110 9.76 6.60 10.44
CA ARG A 110 8.63 5.68 10.65
C ARG A 110 7.54 5.89 9.61
N VAL A 111 7.23 4.81 8.88
CA VAL A 111 5.93 4.64 8.23
C VAL A 111 4.93 4.43 9.35
N GLY A 112 3.97 5.34 9.50
CA GLY A 112 2.84 5.15 10.42
C GLY A 112 1.59 4.70 9.66
N ILE A 113 0.65 4.05 10.34
CA ILE A 113 -0.64 3.69 9.75
C ILE A 113 -1.35 4.94 9.18
N GLY A 114 -1.39 6.04 9.94
CA GLY A 114 -1.99 7.30 9.48
C GLY A 114 -1.31 7.88 8.24
N PHE A 115 -0.01 7.64 8.05
CA PHE A 115 0.70 8.06 6.83
C PHE A 115 0.23 7.26 5.61
N LEU A 116 0.05 5.93 5.75
CA LEU A 116 -0.44 5.12 4.62
C LEU A 116 -1.87 5.52 4.26
N GLN A 117 -2.72 5.82 5.25
CA GLN A 117 -4.11 6.22 5.00
C GLN A 117 -4.25 7.51 4.19
N THR A 118 -3.28 8.43 4.28
CA THR A 118 -3.27 9.64 3.44
C THR A 118 -2.73 9.40 2.03
N HIS A 119 -2.26 8.19 1.72
CA HIS A 119 -1.69 7.81 0.42
C HIS A 119 -2.32 6.49 -0.06
N PRO A 120 -3.54 6.53 -0.64
CA PRO A 120 -4.31 5.33 -0.99
C PRO A 120 -3.56 4.31 -1.85
N GLU A 121 -2.83 4.74 -2.88
CA GLU A 121 -2.01 3.84 -3.72
C GLU A 121 -1.00 3.05 -2.88
N LEU A 122 -0.30 3.72 -1.95
CA LEU A 122 0.67 3.05 -1.08
C LEU A 122 -0.02 2.12 -0.09
N PHE A 123 -1.14 2.54 0.49
CA PHE A 123 -1.91 1.72 1.43
C PHE A 123 -2.37 0.42 0.78
N TRP A 124 -3.00 0.48 -0.39
CA TRP A 124 -3.55 -0.72 -1.03
C TRP A 124 -2.49 -1.66 -1.56
N ASN A 125 -1.40 -1.13 -2.14
CA ASN A 125 -0.24 -1.97 -2.49
C ASN A 125 0.39 -2.61 -1.25
N TRP A 126 0.49 -1.89 -0.14
CA TRP A 126 1.03 -2.43 1.12
C TRP A 126 0.19 -3.58 1.66
N ILE A 127 -1.13 -3.41 1.70
CA ILE A 127 -2.06 -4.48 2.12
C ILE A 127 -1.99 -5.65 1.14
N ARG A 128 -1.95 -5.39 -0.17
CA ARG A 128 -1.93 -6.45 -1.18
C ARG A 128 -0.69 -7.34 -1.09
N HIS A 129 0.47 -6.75 -0.83
CA HIS A 129 1.74 -7.49 -0.74
C HIS A 129 1.95 -8.17 0.61
N PHE A 130 1.60 -7.50 1.71
CA PHE A 130 2.03 -7.92 3.03
C PHE A 130 0.87 -8.39 3.92
N GLY A 131 -0.37 -8.22 3.49
CA GLY A 131 -1.60 -8.58 4.21
C GLY A 131 -1.89 -7.69 5.42
N THR A 132 -0.86 -7.30 6.17
CA THR A 132 -0.98 -6.49 7.39
C THR A 132 0.04 -5.36 7.39
N TYR A 133 -0.28 -4.31 8.15
CA TYR A 133 0.62 -3.19 8.38
C TYR A 133 1.96 -3.64 8.98
N ASP A 134 1.94 -4.49 10.01
CA ASP A 134 3.15 -4.89 10.74
C ASP A 134 4.10 -5.74 9.89
N LEU A 135 3.57 -6.65 9.06
CA LEU A 135 4.38 -7.43 8.13
C LEU A 135 5.06 -6.53 7.10
N GLY A 136 4.32 -5.60 6.50
CA GLY A 136 4.92 -4.67 5.54
C GLY A 136 5.92 -3.70 6.21
N ARG A 137 5.67 -3.32 7.47
CA ARG A 137 6.59 -2.45 8.22
C ARG A 137 7.92 -3.16 8.47
N LYS A 138 7.86 -4.43 8.86
CA LYS A 138 9.06 -5.27 9.04
C LYS A 138 9.84 -5.39 7.72
N ALA A 139 9.16 -5.76 6.64
CA ALA A 139 9.77 -5.88 5.31
C ALA A 139 10.38 -4.55 4.82
N PHE A 140 9.73 -3.42 5.06
CA PHE A 140 10.26 -2.09 4.70
C PHE A 140 11.54 -1.74 5.48
N VAL A 141 11.61 -2.09 6.78
CA VAL A 141 12.81 -1.86 7.60
C VAL A 141 13.97 -2.72 7.11
N GLU A 142 13.71 -4.00 6.81
CA GLU A 142 14.71 -4.92 6.25
C GLU A 142 15.21 -4.43 4.89
N TRP A 143 14.30 -4.01 4.00
CA TRP A 143 14.67 -3.42 2.71
C TRP A 143 15.53 -2.15 2.86
N ARG A 144 15.16 -1.23 3.78
CA ARG A 144 15.98 -0.01 4.02
C ARG A 144 17.38 -0.33 4.53
N ALA A 145 17.55 -1.42 5.28
CA ALA A 145 18.85 -1.85 5.77
C ALA A 145 19.72 -2.51 4.67
N SER A 146 19.13 -2.87 3.53
CA SER A 146 19.82 -3.46 2.38
C SER A 146 20.25 -2.46 1.29
N LEU A 147 19.83 -1.19 1.41
CA LEU A 147 20.24 -0.09 0.51
C LEU A 147 21.66 0.39 0.84
#